data_AF-A0A2V5QI57-F1
#
_entry.id   AF-A0A2V5QI57-F1
#
_cell.length_a   1.000
_cell.length_b   1.000
_cell.length_c   1.000
_cell.angle_alpha   90.00
_cell.angle_beta   90.00
_cell.angle_gamma   90.00
#
_symmetry.space_group_name_H-M   'P 1'
#
loop_
_entity.id
_entity.type
_entity.pdbx_description
1 polymer ?
#
loop_
_entity_poly.entity_id
_entity_poly.type
_entity_poly.pdbx_seq_one_letter_code
_entity_poly.pdbx_strand_id
1 'polypeptide(L)'
;FGKPRPSRSIYAPCYTPAGPAVFARDRDSSRQVWSAHEGYPGDPAYREFYRDAGFDLPMEHLGPIARGTRKFSGMKYHRITGSGDEKQLYDPGAAESAAAKQASHFLEQRLRQLHGISELGFDPIVVAPFDAELFGHWWFEGPRFLELFIRKAASEQDFRLTTPSEYLAAYPTHQIIEPAASTWGEKGYLGVWLDPSNAWIYPHLHTATERMSEAARRHREDCSPYVDRVLKQLARELLLAQASDWAFLIKTGTAREYATKRTIDHLARFNRLYDQFANGDVTEEFLRDCEWRDNLFPSVNWRYYI
;
A
#
# COMPACT_ATOMS: atom_id res chain seq x y z
N PHE A 1 7.03 19.42 0.45
CA PHE A 1 8.00 20.39 -0.10
C PHE A 1 7.58 20.72 -1.53
N GLY A 2 7.76 21.95 -1.99
CA GLY A 2 7.40 22.36 -3.34
C GLY A 2 7.87 23.78 -3.66
N LYS A 3 7.77 24.17 -4.94
CA LYS A 3 8.09 25.51 -5.44
C LYS A 3 6.84 26.17 -6.05
N PRO A 4 6.43 27.37 -5.59
CA PRO A 4 6.89 28.05 -4.37
C PRO A 4 6.60 27.23 -3.10
N ARG A 5 7.22 27.62 -1.98
CA ARG A 5 7.00 26.95 -0.69
C ARG A 5 5.50 27.03 -0.31
N PRO A 6 4.89 25.92 0.16
CA PRO A 6 3.52 25.95 0.67
C PRO A 6 3.37 26.94 1.82
N SER A 7 2.48 27.92 1.65
CA SER A 7 2.18 29.00 2.59
C SER A 7 1.49 28.47 3.86
N ARG A 8 0.63 27.46 3.70
CA ARG A 8 -0.10 26.77 4.79
C ARG A 8 0.55 25.45 5.21
N SER A 9 1.85 25.29 4.92
CA SER A 9 2.61 24.07 5.22
C SER A 9 1.94 22.81 4.67
N ILE A 10 1.64 21.82 5.52
CA ILE A 10 0.96 20.56 5.17
C ILE A 10 -0.54 20.57 5.49
N TYR A 11 -1.05 21.66 6.05
CA TYR A 11 -2.38 21.74 6.64
C TYR A 11 -3.45 22.30 5.70
N ALA A 12 -3.10 22.51 4.43
CA ALA A 12 -4.02 22.76 3.34
C ALA A 12 -3.46 22.09 2.08
N PRO A 13 -4.32 21.60 1.18
CA PRO A 13 -3.87 21.08 -0.10
C PRO A 13 -3.30 22.21 -0.97
N CYS A 14 -2.57 21.81 -1.99
CA CYS A 14 -2.12 22.70 -3.06
C CYS A 14 -2.54 22.12 -4.41
N TYR A 15 -2.66 22.96 -5.43
CA TYR A 15 -2.82 22.51 -6.81
C TYR A 15 -1.45 22.39 -7.49
N THR A 16 -1.30 21.41 -8.36
CA THR A 16 -0.22 21.41 -9.33
C THR A 16 -0.55 22.35 -10.50
N PRO A 17 0.44 22.84 -11.26
CA PRO A 17 0.16 23.66 -12.45
C PRO A 17 -0.75 22.97 -13.48
N ALA A 18 -0.75 21.63 -13.49
CA ALA A 18 -1.59 20.81 -14.37
C ALA A 18 -3.04 20.62 -13.86
N GLY A 19 -3.35 21.03 -12.63
CA GLY A 19 -4.72 20.98 -12.07
C GLY A 19 -4.96 19.99 -10.93
N PRO A 20 -4.33 18.79 -10.85
CA PRO A 20 -4.52 17.90 -9.71
C PRO A 20 -4.17 18.53 -8.37
N ALA A 21 -4.97 18.25 -7.34
CA ALA A 21 -4.70 18.63 -5.96
C ALA A 21 -3.75 17.64 -5.27
N VAL A 22 -2.90 18.14 -4.39
CA VAL A 22 -1.98 17.34 -3.57
C VAL A 22 -2.20 17.62 -2.09
N PHE A 23 -2.26 16.55 -1.30
CA PHE A 23 -2.36 16.57 0.15
C PHE A 23 -1.09 16.01 0.77
N ALA A 24 -0.58 16.68 1.81
CA ALA A 24 0.64 16.26 2.47
C ALA A 24 0.32 15.46 3.75
N ARG A 25 1.05 14.36 3.95
CA ARG A 25 0.96 13.54 5.15
C ARG A 25 1.39 14.32 6.39
N ASP A 26 0.59 14.27 7.44
CA ASP A 26 0.95 14.72 8.77
C ASP A 26 1.81 13.68 9.50
N ARG A 27 3.03 14.07 9.88
CA ARG A 27 4.01 13.16 10.48
C ARG A 27 3.65 12.80 11.92
N ASP A 28 3.04 13.73 12.64
CA ASP A 28 2.78 13.57 14.07
C ASP A 28 1.64 12.58 14.31
N SER A 29 0.57 12.67 13.53
CA SER A 29 -0.51 11.66 13.52
C SER A 29 -0.02 10.29 13.06
N SER A 30 0.81 10.22 12.03
CA SER A 30 1.37 8.94 11.58
C SER A 30 2.21 8.27 12.67
N ARG A 31 3.06 9.00 13.39
CA ARG A 31 3.94 8.40 14.43
C ARG A 31 3.15 7.74 15.56
N GLN A 32 2.04 8.38 15.99
CA GLN A 32 1.21 7.88 17.09
C GLN A 32 0.54 6.53 16.79
N VAL A 33 0.23 6.26 15.52
CA VAL A 33 -0.52 5.06 15.11
C VAL A 33 0.37 4.03 14.42
N TRP A 34 1.44 4.44 13.74
CA TRP A 34 2.30 3.55 12.96
C TRP A 34 3.42 2.89 13.77
N SER A 35 3.89 3.53 14.85
CA SER A 35 5.03 3.02 15.61
C SER A 35 4.61 1.87 16.52
N ALA A 36 5.18 0.68 16.33
CA ALA A 36 4.99 -0.44 17.26
C ALA A 36 5.71 -0.24 18.60
N HIS A 37 6.70 0.67 18.66
CA HIS A 37 7.47 0.93 19.89
C HIS A 37 6.98 2.16 20.65
N GLU A 38 6.54 3.19 19.94
CA GLU A 38 6.14 4.48 20.53
C GLU A 38 4.65 4.80 20.33
N GLY A 39 3.96 4.01 19.51
CA GLY A 39 2.58 4.23 19.12
C GLY A 39 1.63 3.23 19.75
N TYR A 40 0.34 3.45 19.46
CA TYR A 40 -0.77 2.67 20.02
C TYR A 40 -0.67 1.16 19.81
N PRO A 41 -0.27 0.63 18.63
CA PRO A 41 -0.23 -0.81 18.40
C PRO A 41 0.70 -1.59 19.36
N GLY A 42 1.65 -0.91 20.00
CA GLY A 42 2.58 -1.51 20.96
C GLY A 42 2.03 -1.70 22.37
N ASP A 43 0.77 -1.33 22.63
CA ASP A 43 0.19 -1.40 23.98
C ASP A 43 0.25 -2.82 24.54
N PRO A 44 0.76 -3.02 25.77
CA PRO A 44 0.81 -4.33 26.43
C PRO A 44 -0.52 -5.10 26.45
N ALA A 45 -1.66 -4.41 26.40
CA ALA A 45 -2.99 -5.03 26.39
C ALA A 45 -3.37 -5.65 25.04
N TYR A 46 -2.74 -5.24 23.94
CA TYR A 46 -3.11 -5.68 22.60
C TYR A 46 -2.58 -7.04 22.22
N ARG A 47 -3.25 -7.68 21.26
CA ARG A 47 -2.93 -9.03 20.78
C ARG A 47 -1.53 -9.06 20.19
N GLU A 48 -0.71 -10.01 20.66
CA GLU A 48 0.64 -10.24 20.16
C GLU A 48 0.59 -10.88 18.75
N PHE A 49 1.19 -10.21 17.77
CA PHE A 49 1.16 -10.67 16.38
C PHE A 49 1.99 -11.94 16.17
N TYR A 50 3.14 -12.04 16.83
CA TYR A 50 4.11 -13.11 16.58
C TYR A 50 3.87 -14.39 17.42
N ARG A 51 2.99 -14.35 18.42
CA ARG A 51 2.58 -15.55 19.20
C ARG A 51 1.32 -16.14 18.62
N ASP A 52 1.45 -17.33 18.04
CA ASP A 52 0.40 -17.99 17.30
C ASP A 52 0.39 -19.49 17.60
N ALA A 53 -0.81 -20.06 17.70
CA ALA A 53 -1.02 -21.46 17.97
C ALA A 53 -0.25 -22.39 17.02
N GLY A 54 -0.02 -21.96 15.77
CA GLY A 54 0.77 -22.69 14.77
C GLY A 54 2.25 -22.91 15.15
N PHE A 55 2.78 -22.10 16.07
CA PHE A 55 4.12 -22.26 16.62
C PHE A 55 4.11 -22.84 18.04
N ASP A 56 3.06 -22.55 18.81
CA ASP A 56 2.97 -22.94 20.22
C ASP A 56 2.48 -24.39 20.42
N LEU A 57 1.52 -24.83 19.62
CA LEU A 57 0.89 -26.14 19.81
C LEU A 57 1.75 -27.29 19.24
N PRO A 58 1.62 -28.51 19.78
CA PRO A 58 2.25 -29.70 19.22
C PRO A 58 1.85 -29.96 17.76
N MET A 59 2.77 -30.50 16.96
CA MET A 59 2.52 -30.76 15.52
C MET A 59 1.33 -31.70 15.29
N GLU A 60 1.15 -32.68 16.17
CA GLU A 60 -0.01 -33.60 16.16
C GLU A 60 -1.35 -32.86 16.27
N HIS A 61 -1.41 -31.79 17.08
CA HIS A 61 -2.61 -31.00 17.28
C HIS A 61 -2.90 -30.09 16.08
N LEU A 62 -1.85 -29.57 15.43
CA LEU A 62 -1.98 -28.75 14.23
C LEU A 62 -2.46 -29.56 13.02
N GLY A 63 -2.12 -30.85 12.98
CA GLY A 63 -2.60 -31.78 11.95
C GLY A 63 -2.42 -31.24 10.53
N PRO A 64 -3.46 -31.30 9.67
CA PRO A 64 -3.38 -30.83 8.28
C PRO A 64 -3.09 -29.35 8.11
N ILE A 65 -3.33 -28.51 9.13
CA ILE A 65 -3.14 -27.06 9.04
C ILE A 65 -1.67 -26.74 8.79
N ALA A 66 -0.75 -27.43 9.48
CA ALA A 66 0.69 -27.21 9.33
C ALA A 66 1.22 -27.62 7.95
N ARG A 67 0.61 -28.59 7.25
CA ARG A 67 1.13 -29.14 5.98
C ARG A 67 2.62 -29.53 6.06
N GLY A 68 3.06 -30.06 7.21
CA GLY A 68 4.44 -30.48 7.44
C GLY A 68 5.42 -29.38 7.82
N THR A 69 4.99 -28.11 7.98
CA THR A 69 5.88 -27.02 8.42
C THR A 69 5.12 -26.04 9.32
N ARG A 70 5.77 -25.55 10.40
CA ARG A 70 5.14 -24.54 11.28
C ARG A 70 4.91 -23.23 10.53
N LYS A 71 3.73 -22.65 10.69
CA LYS A 71 3.31 -21.37 10.10
C LYS A 71 2.21 -20.75 10.94
N PHE A 72 1.93 -19.47 10.70
CA PHE A 72 0.80 -18.79 11.33
C PHE A 72 -0.52 -19.52 11.03
N SER A 73 -1.24 -19.91 12.08
CA SER A 73 -2.60 -20.45 12.00
C SER A 73 -3.66 -19.35 11.96
N GLY A 74 -3.31 -18.13 12.40
CA GLY A 74 -4.24 -17.02 12.59
C GLY A 74 -4.88 -17.00 13.99
N MET A 75 -4.77 -18.09 14.75
CA MET A 75 -5.24 -18.18 16.14
C MET A 75 -4.14 -17.72 17.09
N LYS A 76 -4.34 -16.55 17.70
CA LYS A 76 -3.36 -15.87 18.56
C LYS A 76 -4.00 -15.56 19.91
N TYR A 77 -3.51 -16.18 20.97
CA TYR A 77 -4.12 -16.14 22.31
C TYR A 77 -3.35 -15.31 23.34
N HIS A 78 -2.29 -14.62 22.91
CA HIS A 78 -1.42 -13.87 23.81
C HIS A 78 -1.51 -12.36 23.53
N ARG A 79 -1.22 -11.56 24.55
CA ARG A 79 -1.04 -10.10 24.44
C ARG A 79 0.43 -9.71 24.45
N ILE A 80 0.75 -8.52 23.96
CA ILE A 80 2.11 -7.98 23.85
C ILE A 80 2.82 -8.03 25.20
N THR A 81 2.11 -7.76 26.32
CA THR A 81 2.57 -7.87 27.72
C THR A 81 3.69 -6.91 28.14
N GLY A 82 4.73 -6.79 27.33
CA GLY A 82 5.95 -6.00 27.55
C GLY A 82 7.06 -6.48 26.62
N SER A 83 8.30 -6.04 26.86
CA SER A 83 9.46 -6.34 26.00
C SER A 83 10.05 -7.74 26.16
N GLY A 84 9.54 -8.55 27.10
CA GLY A 84 10.03 -9.92 27.34
C GLY A 84 9.39 -10.98 26.44
N ASP A 85 10.00 -12.17 26.45
CA ASP A 85 9.53 -13.35 25.72
C ASP A 85 8.30 -14.00 26.36
N GLU A 86 8.13 -13.83 27.67
CA GLU A 86 6.95 -14.33 28.39
C GLU A 86 5.74 -13.45 28.09
N LYS A 87 4.87 -13.96 27.23
CA LYS A 87 3.61 -13.31 26.87
C LYS A 87 2.47 -13.90 27.70
N GLN A 88 1.62 -13.02 28.24
CA GLN A 88 0.42 -13.39 28.97
C GLN A 88 -0.75 -13.62 28.01
N LEU A 89 -1.80 -14.28 28.51
CA LEU A 89 -3.02 -14.49 27.74
C LEU A 89 -3.69 -13.16 27.39
N TYR A 90 -4.30 -13.14 26.22
CA TYR A 90 -5.05 -12.00 25.72
C TYR A 90 -6.33 -11.80 26.52
N ASP A 91 -6.56 -10.55 26.96
CA ASP A 91 -7.78 -10.12 27.64
C ASP A 91 -8.52 -9.11 26.73
N PRO A 92 -9.63 -9.53 26.09
CA PRO A 92 -10.42 -8.65 25.23
C PRO A 92 -10.94 -7.40 25.94
N GLY A 93 -11.26 -7.48 27.24
CA GLY A 93 -11.78 -6.35 28.00
C GLY A 93 -10.70 -5.29 28.25
N ALA A 94 -9.49 -5.72 28.56
CA ALA A 94 -8.34 -4.82 28.69
C ALA A 94 -7.99 -4.14 27.36
N ALA A 95 -7.98 -4.91 26.27
CA ALA A 95 -7.71 -4.41 24.92
C ALA A 95 -8.77 -3.38 24.46
N GLU A 96 -10.05 -3.64 24.72
CA GLU A 96 -11.16 -2.71 24.45
C GLU A 96 -10.98 -1.39 25.22
N SER A 97 -10.62 -1.47 26.50
CA SER A 97 -10.36 -0.29 27.34
C SER A 97 -9.17 0.53 26.82
N ALA A 98 -8.10 -0.13 26.38
CA ALA A 98 -6.95 0.51 25.77
C ALA A 98 -7.34 1.24 24.48
N ALA A 99 -8.08 0.58 23.58
CA ALA A 99 -8.54 1.17 22.33
C ALA A 99 -9.42 2.41 22.56
N ALA A 100 -10.34 2.35 23.53
CA ALA A 100 -11.19 3.49 23.88
C ALA A 100 -10.39 4.69 24.41
N LYS A 101 -9.40 4.45 25.29
CA LYS A 101 -8.50 5.49 25.81
C LYS A 101 -7.68 6.12 24.69
N GLN A 102 -7.07 5.29 23.85
CA GLN A 102 -6.22 5.75 22.75
C GLN A 102 -7.01 6.49 21.67
N ALA A 103 -8.23 6.05 21.34
CA ALA A 103 -9.12 6.78 20.43
C ALA A 103 -9.46 8.19 20.95
N SER A 104 -9.72 8.30 22.26
CA SER A 104 -9.98 9.59 22.91
C SER A 104 -8.74 10.48 22.89
N HIS A 105 -7.58 9.92 23.25
CA HIS A 105 -6.31 10.63 23.21
C HIS A 105 -5.95 11.09 21.78
N PHE A 106 -6.16 10.26 20.76
CA PHE A 106 -5.89 10.65 19.38
C PHE A 106 -6.78 11.81 18.94
N LEU A 107 -8.09 11.78 19.27
CA LEU A 107 -9.00 12.88 18.99
C LEU A 107 -8.56 14.18 19.69
N GLU A 108 -8.24 14.12 20.98
CA GLU A 108 -7.75 15.29 21.74
C GLU A 108 -6.47 15.90 21.14
N GLN A 109 -5.53 15.06 20.70
CA GLN A 109 -4.31 15.53 20.04
C GLN A 109 -4.61 16.22 18.71
N ARG A 110 -5.55 15.67 17.91
CA ARG A 110 -5.95 16.27 16.64
C ARG A 110 -6.73 17.57 16.83
N LEU A 111 -7.61 17.65 17.81
CA LEU A 111 -8.29 18.89 18.21
C LEU A 111 -7.27 19.98 18.60
N ARG A 112 -6.35 19.65 19.51
CA ARG A 112 -5.28 20.58 19.92
C ARG A 112 -4.44 21.06 18.73
N GLN A 113 -4.09 20.14 17.83
CA GLN A 113 -3.33 20.46 16.61
C GLN A 113 -4.12 21.41 15.71
N LEU A 114 -5.38 21.10 15.40
CA LEU A 114 -6.23 21.90 14.54
C LEU A 114 -6.47 23.30 15.14
N HIS A 115 -6.81 23.40 16.42
CA HIS A 115 -7.03 24.69 17.10
C HIS A 115 -5.80 25.60 17.00
N GLY A 116 -4.60 25.08 17.28
CA GLY A 116 -3.37 25.87 17.18
C GLY A 116 -3.04 26.31 15.75
N ILE A 117 -3.53 25.61 14.73
CA ILE A 117 -3.32 25.99 13.32
C ILE A 117 -4.39 26.96 12.84
N SER A 118 -5.64 26.79 13.28
CA SER A 118 -6.77 27.65 12.91
C SER A 118 -6.56 29.12 13.32
N GLU A 119 -5.76 29.37 14.37
CA GLU A 119 -5.31 30.72 14.76
C GLU A 119 -4.57 31.48 13.64
N LEU A 120 -4.07 30.76 12.62
CA LEU A 120 -3.42 31.35 11.44
C LEU A 120 -4.41 31.85 10.37
N GLY A 121 -5.72 31.78 10.62
CA GLY A 121 -6.75 32.41 9.79
C GLY A 121 -7.20 31.62 8.57
N PHE A 122 -7.15 30.28 8.62
CA PHE A 122 -7.73 29.40 7.61
C PHE A 122 -8.22 28.09 8.25
N ASP A 123 -9.09 27.35 7.56
CA ASP A 123 -9.59 26.05 8.03
C ASP A 123 -8.61 24.91 7.67
N PRO A 124 -7.88 24.35 8.66
CA PRO A 124 -6.86 23.35 8.39
C PRO A 124 -7.45 21.95 8.16
N ILE A 125 -6.74 21.15 7.38
CA ILE A 125 -6.97 19.71 7.23
C ILE A 125 -5.73 18.94 7.67
N VAL A 126 -5.93 17.89 8.46
CA VAL A 126 -4.87 16.93 8.84
C VAL A 126 -5.09 15.64 8.06
N VAL A 127 -4.08 15.21 7.31
CA VAL A 127 -4.14 14.00 6.48
C VAL A 127 -3.22 12.93 7.07
N ALA A 128 -3.84 11.85 7.55
CA ALA A 128 -3.17 10.71 8.16
C ALA A 128 -3.41 9.43 7.32
N PRO A 129 -2.57 9.16 6.30
CA PRO A 129 -2.64 7.94 5.50
C PRO A 129 -1.96 6.78 6.24
N PHE A 130 -2.55 5.60 6.12
CA PHE A 130 -2.08 4.36 6.73
C PHE A 130 -2.30 3.19 5.76
N ASP A 131 -1.44 2.17 5.84
CA ASP A 131 -1.71 0.91 5.16
C ASP A 131 -2.92 0.23 5.80
N ALA A 132 -3.86 -0.23 4.97
CA ALA A 132 -5.13 -0.78 5.45
C ALA A 132 -4.93 -2.02 6.33
N GLU A 133 -3.92 -2.84 6.02
CA GLU A 133 -3.56 -4.03 6.81
C GLU A 133 -3.05 -3.70 8.22
N LEU A 134 -2.70 -2.44 8.50
CA LEU A 134 -2.41 -2.05 9.88
C LEU A 134 -3.62 -2.36 10.77
N PHE A 135 -4.84 -2.04 10.32
CA PHE A 135 -6.04 -2.17 11.10
C PHE A 135 -6.68 -3.56 10.93
N GLY A 136 -6.39 -4.45 11.87
CA GLY A 136 -7.02 -5.77 12.03
C GLY A 136 -6.06 -6.93 11.74
N HIS A 137 -5.03 -6.70 10.92
CA HIS A 137 -3.97 -7.68 10.68
C HIS A 137 -2.79 -7.46 11.63
N TRP A 138 -2.01 -6.40 11.43
CA TRP A 138 -0.85 -6.07 12.28
C TRP A 138 -1.29 -5.62 13.67
N TRP A 139 -2.24 -4.69 13.73
CA TRP A 139 -2.86 -4.24 14.96
C TRP A 139 -4.30 -4.75 15.01
N PHE A 140 -4.52 -5.80 15.79
CA PHE A 140 -5.81 -6.51 15.81
C PHE A 140 -6.99 -5.63 16.22
N GLU A 141 -6.77 -4.75 17.19
CA GLU A 141 -7.75 -3.83 17.73
C GLU A 141 -7.91 -2.56 16.90
N GLY A 142 -7.11 -2.40 15.84
CA GLY A 142 -7.14 -1.24 14.96
C GLY A 142 -8.52 -0.88 14.41
N PRO A 143 -9.35 -1.82 13.92
CA PRO A 143 -10.71 -1.52 13.47
C PRO A 143 -11.60 -0.98 14.60
N ARG A 144 -11.42 -1.51 15.82
CA ARG A 144 -12.17 -1.05 16.99
C ARG A 144 -11.75 0.35 17.43
N PHE A 145 -10.45 0.63 17.40
CA PHE A 145 -9.93 1.98 17.58
C PHE A 145 -10.52 2.97 16.57
N LEU A 146 -10.54 2.62 15.27
CA LEU A 146 -11.10 3.47 14.22
C LEU A 146 -12.58 3.72 14.45
N GLU A 147 -13.36 2.70 14.78
CA GLU A 147 -14.78 2.85 15.10
C GLU A 147 -14.99 3.82 16.27
N LEU A 148 -14.27 3.62 17.38
CA LEU A 148 -14.39 4.46 18.58
C LEU A 148 -13.96 5.90 18.30
N PHE A 149 -12.88 6.09 17.53
CA PHE A 149 -12.43 7.40 17.10
C PHE A 149 -13.48 8.11 16.25
N ILE A 150 -14.03 7.43 15.23
CA ILE A 150 -15.05 8.00 14.34
C ILE A 150 -16.32 8.38 15.10
N ARG A 151 -16.79 7.52 16.01
CA ARG A 151 -17.97 7.82 16.84
C ARG A 151 -17.76 9.05 17.72
N LYS A 152 -16.60 9.15 18.36
CA LYS A 152 -16.25 10.31 19.20
C LYS A 152 -16.09 11.59 18.39
N ALA A 153 -15.41 11.49 17.24
CA ALA A 153 -15.26 12.59 16.30
C ALA A 153 -16.61 13.10 15.80
N ALA A 154 -17.58 12.21 15.54
CA ALA A 154 -18.92 12.60 15.10
C ALA A 154 -19.75 13.34 16.17
N SER A 155 -19.40 13.20 17.46
CA SER A 155 -20.04 13.93 18.55
C SER A 155 -19.35 15.26 18.89
N GLU A 156 -18.21 15.54 18.28
CA GLU A 156 -17.41 16.74 18.54
C GLU A 156 -17.83 17.86 17.58
N GLN A 157 -18.10 19.05 18.12
CA GLN A 157 -18.63 20.16 17.29
C GLN A 157 -17.53 20.83 16.48
N ASP A 158 -16.34 20.96 17.06
CA ASP A 158 -15.18 21.64 16.46
C ASP A 158 -14.26 20.69 15.68
N PHE A 159 -14.73 19.47 15.40
CA PHE A 159 -13.97 18.46 14.66
C PHE A 159 -14.83 17.82 13.59
N ARG A 160 -14.32 17.80 12.35
CA ARG A 160 -15.02 17.20 11.23
C ARG A 160 -14.15 16.20 10.49
N LEU A 161 -14.67 14.98 10.34
CA LEU A 161 -14.16 14.03 9.36
C LEU A 161 -14.69 14.41 7.98
N THR A 162 -13.81 14.38 6.98
CA THR A 162 -14.12 14.74 5.60
C THR A 162 -13.33 13.88 4.64
N THR A 163 -13.79 13.79 3.41
CA THR A 163 -12.99 13.26 2.30
C THR A 163 -12.20 14.39 1.62
N PRO A 164 -11.11 14.07 0.88
CA PRO A 164 -10.40 15.05 0.05
C PRO A 164 -11.33 15.78 -0.93
N SER A 165 -12.26 15.07 -1.55
CA SER A 165 -13.20 15.64 -2.53
C SER A 165 -14.17 16.63 -1.89
N GLU A 166 -14.73 16.31 -0.72
CA GLU A 166 -15.61 17.23 0.01
C GLU A 166 -14.87 18.47 0.50
N TYR A 167 -13.62 18.32 0.95
CA TYR A 167 -12.80 19.47 1.36
C TYR A 167 -12.52 20.41 0.19
N LEU A 168 -12.13 19.88 -0.98
CA LEU A 168 -11.89 20.68 -2.18
C LEU A 168 -13.17 21.36 -2.70
N ALA A 169 -14.33 20.71 -2.54
CA ALA A 169 -15.61 21.31 -2.90
C ALA A 169 -15.99 22.48 -1.96
N ALA A 170 -15.70 22.35 -0.67
CA ALA A 170 -15.93 23.42 0.32
C ALA A 170 -14.92 24.57 0.18
N TYR A 171 -13.67 24.26 -0.17
CA TYR A 171 -12.58 25.22 -0.30
C TYR A 171 -11.92 25.10 -1.69
N PRO A 172 -12.47 25.72 -2.74
CA PRO A 172 -11.97 25.50 -4.11
C PRO A 172 -10.68 26.26 -4.43
N THR A 173 -10.23 27.18 -3.57
CA THR A 173 -9.08 28.05 -3.84
C THR A 173 -7.87 27.64 -3.00
N HIS A 174 -6.83 27.16 -3.67
CA HIS A 174 -5.57 26.74 -3.05
C HIS A 174 -4.35 27.25 -3.81
N GLN A 175 -3.22 27.29 -3.11
CA GLN A 175 -1.95 27.68 -3.70
C GLN A 175 -1.55 26.71 -4.82
N ILE A 176 -1.01 27.25 -5.91
CA ILE A 176 -0.38 26.44 -6.96
C ILE A 176 1.09 26.22 -6.57
N ILE A 177 1.54 24.97 -6.56
CA ILE A 177 2.93 24.57 -6.31
C ILE A 177 3.35 23.47 -7.29
N GLU A 178 4.64 23.40 -7.58
CA GLU A 178 5.32 22.23 -8.11
C GLU A 178 5.84 21.38 -6.93
N PRO A 179 5.23 20.22 -6.62
CA PRO A 179 5.72 19.35 -5.55
C PRO A 179 7.12 18.84 -5.86
N ALA A 180 7.98 18.78 -4.85
CA ALA A 180 9.28 18.14 -5.00
C ALA A 180 9.13 16.63 -5.19
N ALA A 181 10.01 16.04 -6.01
CA ALA A 181 10.11 14.59 -6.15
C ALA A 181 10.33 13.94 -4.77
N SER A 182 9.41 13.07 -4.38
CA SER A 182 9.41 12.45 -3.06
C SER A 182 8.59 11.17 -3.08
N THR A 183 8.78 10.34 -2.05
CA THR A 183 7.93 9.19 -1.76
C THR A 183 7.54 9.23 -0.29
N TRP A 184 6.60 8.37 0.10
CA TRP A 184 6.29 8.14 1.51
C TRP A 184 7.14 7.02 2.16
N GLY A 185 8.09 6.45 1.41
CA GLY A 185 8.99 5.38 1.84
C GLY A 185 10.18 5.86 2.69
N GLU A 186 11.19 5.01 2.85
CA GLU A 186 12.36 5.29 3.68
C GLU A 186 13.04 6.62 3.28
N LYS A 187 13.29 7.48 4.27
CA LYS A 187 13.89 8.84 4.11
C LYS A 187 13.12 9.78 3.17
N GLY A 188 11.97 9.39 2.64
CA GLY A 188 11.15 10.20 1.73
C GLY A 188 11.66 10.27 0.28
N TYR A 189 12.58 9.39 -0.10
CA TYR A 189 13.19 9.36 -1.44
C TYR A 189 12.88 8.05 -2.18
N LEU A 190 13.40 7.91 -3.40
CA LEU A 190 13.22 6.74 -4.25
C LEU A 190 14.13 5.56 -3.87
N GLY A 191 14.99 5.70 -2.86
CA GLY A 191 16.05 4.73 -2.54
C GLY A 191 15.59 3.34 -2.12
N VAL A 192 14.30 3.14 -1.82
CA VAL A 192 13.74 1.79 -1.62
C VAL A 192 13.63 1.03 -2.95
N TRP A 193 13.25 1.73 -4.02
CA TRP A 193 13.05 1.16 -5.35
C TRP A 193 14.28 1.33 -6.23
N LEU A 194 15.09 2.38 -6.04
CA LEU A 194 16.33 2.62 -6.79
C LEU A 194 17.56 2.24 -5.96
N ASP A 195 17.66 0.97 -5.57
CA ASP A 195 18.74 0.42 -4.76
C ASP A 195 19.62 -0.53 -5.57
N PRO A 196 20.93 -0.68 -5.27
CA PRO A 196 21.77 -1.66 -5.94
C PRO A 196 21.21 -3.10 -5.94
N SER A 197 20.45 -3.51 -4.91
CA SER A 197 19.85 -4.85 -4.81
C SER A 197 18.74 -5.13 -5.84
N ASN A 198 18.06 -4.09 -6.34
CA ASN A 198 16.94 -4.21 -7.28
C ASN A 198 17.18 -3.46 -8.61
N ALA A 199 18.32 -2.78 -8.76
CA ALA A 199 18.69 -2.04 -9.96
C ALA A 199 18.69 -2.87 -11.25
N TRP A 200 18.95 -4.18 -11.15
CA TRP A 200 18.96 -5.11 -12.29
C TRP A 200 17.59 -5.23 -12.98
N ILE A 201 16.50 -4.91 -12.30
CA ILE A 201 15.13 -5.02 -12.83
C ILE A 201 14.89 -4.02 -13.96
N TYR A 202 15.39 -2.79 -13.80
CA TYR A 202 14.97 -1.64 -14.63
C TYR A 202 15.36 -1.74 -16.10
N PRO A 203 16.58 -2.17 -16.49
CA PRO A 203 16.90 -2.37 -17.90
C PRO A 203 15.92 -3.32 -18.61
N HIS A 204 15.50 -4.38 -17.93
CA HIS A 204 14.54 -5.34 -18.48
C HIS A 204 13.12 -4.75 -18.59
N LEU A 205 12.67 -4.00 -17.58
CA LEU A 205 11.36 -3.33 -17.63
C LEU A 205 11.32 -2.25 -18.72
N HIS A 206 12.39 -1.49 -18.91
CA HIS A 206 12.48 -0.49 -19.98
C HIS A 206 12.39 -1.16 -21.36
N THR A 207 13.17 -2.22 -21.57
CA THR A 207 13.15 -3.00 -22.83
C THR A 207 11.75 -3.58 -23.11
N ALA A 208 11.10 -4.16 -22.09
CA ALA A 208 9.75 -4.70 -22.22
C ALA A 208 8.71 -3.60 -22.54
N THR A 209 8.86 -2.40 -21.95
CA THR A 209 7.98 -1.25 -22.23
C THR A 209 8.12 -0.76 -23.68
N GLU A 210 9.36 -0.69 -24.18
CA GLU A 210 9.62 -0.33 -25.58
C GLU A 210 9.00 -1.36 -26.54
N ARG A 211 9.20 -2.65 -26.29
CA ARG A 211 8.61 -3.77 -27.06
C ARG A 211 7.09 -3.73 -27.04
N MET A 212 6.48 -3.47 -25.89
CA MET A 212 5.02 -3.35 -25.80
C MET A 212 4.51 -2.20 -26.66
N SER A 213 5.20 -1.05 -26.62
CA SER A 213 4.83 0.12 -27.42
C SER A 213 5.01 -0.14 -28.92
N GLU A 214 6.09 -0.84 -29.30
CA GLU A 214 6.34 -1.27 -30.67
C GLU A 214 5.22 -2.18 -31.19
N ALA A 215 4.87 -3.22 -30.43
CA ALA A 215 3.79 -4.15 -30.78
C ALA A 215 2.44 -3.43 -30.90
N ALA A 216 2.11 -2.55 -29.95
CA ALA A 216 0.87 -1.77 -29.99
C ALA A 216 0.80 -0.87 -31.24
N ARG A 217 1.88 -0.18 -31.60
CA ARG A 217 1.93 0.69 -32.78
C ARG A 217 1.82 -0.09 -34.09
N ARG A 218 2.53 -1.22 -34.19
CA ARG A 218 2.52 -2.08 -35.38
C ARG A 218 1.12 -2.60 -35.69
N HIS A 219 0.33 -2.89 -34.65
CA HIS A 219 -1.00 -3.48 -34.77
C HIS A 219 -2.13 -2.48 -34.50
N ARG A 220 -1.87 -1.16 -34.54
CA ARG A 220 -2.85 -0.13 -34.17
C ARG A 220 -4.17 -0.20 -34.94
N GLU A 221 -4.13 -0.62 -36.20
CA GLU A 221 -5.29 -0.73 -37.10
C GLU A 221 -5.86 -2.15 -37.12
N ASP A 222 -5.19 -3.12 -36.49
CA ASP A 222 -5.63 -4.51 -36.44
C ASP A 222 -6.68 -4.69 -35.34
N CYS A 223 -7.89 -5.03 -35.77
CA CYS A 223 -9.04 -5.28 -34.91
C CYS A 223 -9.35 -6.78 -34.77
N SER A 224 -8.44 -7.67 -35.18
CA SER A 224 -8.67 -9.11 -35.06
C SER A 224 -8.74 -9.54 -33.58
N PRO A 225 -9.68 -10.43 -33.23
CA PRO A 225 -9.80 -10.92 -31.85
C PRO A 225 -8.53 -11.59 -31.34
N TYR A 226 -7.76 -12.22 -32.24
CA TYR A 226 -6.49 -12.85 -31.90
C TYR A 226 -5.43 -11.83 -31.47
N VAL A 227 -5.21 -10.78 -32.27
CA VAL A 227 -4.24 -9.72 -31.94
C VAL A 227 -4.63 -9.00 -30.66
N ASP A 228 -5.92 -8.72 -30.48
CA ASP A 228 -6.41 -8.11 -29.25
C ASP A 228 -6.14 -8.99 -28.01
N ARG A 229 -6.35 -10.31 -28.10
CA ARG A 229 -6.03 -11.25 -27.02
C ARG A 229 -4.55 -11.23 -26.64
N VAL A 230 -3.66 -11.35 -27.64
CA VAL A 230 -2.21 -11.40 -27.39
C VAL A 230 -1.70 -10.08 -26.79
N LEU A 231 -2.10 -8.94 -27.35
CA LEU A 231 -1.68 -7.62 -26.86
C LEU A 231 -2.22 -7.32 -25.45
N LYS A 232 -3.44 -7.78 -25.12
CA LYS A 232 -3.95 -7.73 -23.75
C LYS A 232 -3.08 -8.55 -22.80
N GLN A 233 -2.70 -9.77 -23.19
CA GLN A 233 -1.85 -10.59 -22.32
C GLN A 233 -0.44 -9.99 -22.16
N LEU A 234 0.15 -9.44 -23.22
CA LEU A 234 1.41 -8.71 -23.14
C LEU A 234 1.32 -7.51 -22.18
N ALA A 235 0.24 -6.73 -22.25
CA ALA A 235 0.02 -5.63 -21.33
C ALA A 235 -0.09 -6.11 -19.86
N ARG A 236 -0.76 -7.24 -19.61
CA ARG A 236 -0.86 -7.81 -18.25
C ARG A 236 0.50 -8.25 -17.72
N GLU A 237 1.28 -9.00 -18.49
CA GLU A 237 2.60 -9.44 -18.06
C GLU A 237 3.52 -8.25 -17.77
N LEU A 238 3.46 -7.18 -18.60
CA LEU A 238 4.22 -5.97 -18.35
C LEU A 238 3.77 -5.25 -17.06
N LEU A 239 2.47 -5.06 -16.87
CA LEU A 239 1.91 -4.43 -15.65
C LEU A 239 2.28 -5.23 -14.39
N LEU A 240 2.19 -6.55 -14.45
CA LEU A 240 2.56 -7.44 -13.34
C LEU A 240 4.07 -7.38 -13.08
N ALA A 241 4.92 -7.32 -14.11
CA ALA A 241 6.36 -7.14 -13.94
C ALA A 241 6.73 -5.76 -13.35
N GLN A 242 5.93 -4.73 -13.62
CA GLN A 242 6.15 -3.36 -13.14
C GLN A 242 5.65 -3.08 -11.71
N ALA A 243 5.06 -4.07 -11.03
CA ALA A 243 4.59 -3.88 -9.66
C ALA A 243 5.75 -3.48 -8.72
N SER A 244 5.58 -2.36 -8.01
CA SER A 244 6.62 -1.81 -7.14
C SER A 244 6.92 -2.70 -5.93
N ASP A 245 6.00 -3.61 -5.59
CA ASP A 245 6.14 -4.61 -4.53
C ASP A 245 7.38 -5.49 -4.72
N TRP A 246 7.76 -5.79 -5.97
CA TRP A 246 8.92 -6.66 -6.22
C TRP A 246 10.22 -6.02 -5.75
N ALA A 247 10.45 -4.77 -6.16
CA ALA A 247 11.62 -4.01 -5.73
C ALA A 247 11.61 -3.75 -4.22
N PHE A 248 10.42 -3.50 -3.65
CA PHE A 248 10.23 -3.35 -2.20
C PHE A 248 10.62 -4.61 -1.42
N LEU A 249 10.05 -5.77 -1.76
CA LEU A 249 10.32 -7.06 -1.10
C LEU A 249 11.78 -7.51 -1.23
N ILE A 250 12.43 -7.18 -2.36
CA ILE A 250 13.87 -7.43 -2.54
C ILE A 250 14.69 -6.53 -1.60
N LYS A 251 14.35 -5.25 -1.50
CA LYS A 251 15.07 -4.28 -0.66
C LYS A 251 14.90 -4.57 0.84
N THR A 252 13.68 -4.89 1.28
CA THR A 252 13.39 -5.16 2.69
C THR A 252 13.79 -6.57 3.12
N GLY A 253 13.99 -7.49 2.16
CA GLY A 253 14.40 -8.87 2.42
C GLY A 253 13.28 -9.76 2.98
N THR A 254 12.03 -9.29 3.00
CA THR A 254 10.90 -10.06 3.56
C THR A 254 10.51 -11.26 2.70
N ALA A 255 10.69 -11.18 1.37
CA ALA A 255 10.39 -12.26 0.43
C ALA A 255 11.22 -12.15 -0.85
N ARG A 256 12.54 -12.00 -0.71
CA ARG A 256 13.47 -11.67 -1.82
C ARG A 256 13.41 -12.67 -2.96
N GLU A 257 13.50 -13.97 -2.66
CA GLU A 257 13.54 -15.04 -3.67
C GLU A 257 12.23 -15.09 -4.44
N TYR A 258 11.10 -14.95 -3.73
CA TYR A 258 9.77 -14.90 -4.32
C TYR A 258 9.62 -13.70 -5.26
N ALA A 259 9.97 -12.50 -4.81
CA ALA A 259 9.87 -11.27 -5.61
C ALA A 259 10.80 -11.29 -6.84
N THR A 260 12.01 -11.82 -6.69
CA THR A 260 12.95 -12.03 -7.79
C THR A 260 12.35 -12.99 -8.83
N LYS A 261 11.83 -14.13 -8.37
CA LYS A 261 11.19 -15.12 -9.24
C LYS A 261 9.98 -14.52 -9.97
N ARG A 262 9.11 -13.77 -9.27
CA ARG A 262 7.93 -13.13 -9.89
C ARG A 262 8.30 -12.16 -10.99
N THR A 263 9.28 -11.31 -10.76
CA THR A 263 9.79 -10.36 -11.77
C THR A 263 10.29 -11.10 -13.02
N ILE A 264 11.15 -12.12 -12.82
CA ILE A 264 11.72 -12.91 -13.92
C ILE A 264 10.63 -13.66 -14.69
N ASP A 265 9.70 -14.29 -13.98
CA ASP A 265 8.63 -15.09 -14.57
C ASP A 265 7.72 -14.26 -15.49
N HIS A 266 7.29 -13.07 -15.06
CA HIS A 266 6.47 -12.17 -15.87
C HIS A 266 7.23 -11.63 -17.09
N LEU A 267 8.49 -11.24 -16.91
CA LEU A 267 9.35 -10.81 -18.03
C LEU A 267 9.61 -11.95 -19.03
N ALA A 268 9.81 -13.17 -18.56
CA ALA A 268 10.01 -14.33 -19.42
C ALA A 268 8.76 -14.65 -20.23
N ARG A 269 7.56 -14.59 -19.61
CA ARG A 269 6.29 -14.75 -20.33
C ARG A 269 6.07 -13.63 -21.33
N PHE A 270 6.28 -12.38 -20.93
CA PHE A 270 6.18 -11.22 -21.81
C PHE A 270 7.07 -11.38 -23.04
N ASN A 271 8.36 -11.66 -22.84
CA ASN A 271 9.31 -11.78 -23.95
C ASN A 271 8.97 -12.95 -24.87
N ARG A 272 8.58 -14.10 -24.32
CA ARG A 272 8.17 -15.26 -25.13
C ARG A 272 6.92 -14.95 -25.95
N LEU A 273 5.89 -14.33 -25.35
CA LEU A 273 4.69 -13.93 -26.09
C LEU A 273 5.02 -12.90 -27.17
N TYR A 274 5.89 -11.93 -26.88
CA TYR A 274 6.30 -10.90 -27.82
C TYR A 274 7.02 -11.50 -29.03
N ASP A 275 8.03 -12.35 -28.77
CA ASP A 275 8.82 -12.99 -29.81
C ASP A 275 7.92 -13.90 -30.68
N GLN A 276 7.04 -14.68 -30.04
CA GLN A 276 6.11 -15.54 -30.77
C GLN A 276 5.09 -14.75 -31.61
N PHE A 277 4.63 -13.62 -31.07
CA PHE A 277 3.68 -12.77 -31.77
C PHE A 277 4.31 -12.08 -32.98
N ALA A 278 5.55 -11.62 -32.84
CA ALA A 278 6.32 -11.03 -33.93
C ALA A 278 6.60 -12.04 -35.07
N ASN A 279 6.79 -13.32 -34.73
CA ASN A 279 7.04 -14.39 -35.70
C ASN A 279 5.75 -15.04 -36.26
N GLY A 280 4.58 -14.72 -35.70
CA GLY A 280 3.31 -15.32 -36.09
C GLY A 280 3.11 -16.77 -35.62
N ASP A 281 3.80 -17.21 -34.57
CA ASP A 281 3.82 -18.59 -34.08
C ASP A 281 3.41 -18.71 -32.59
N VAL A 282 2.57 -17.81 -32.10
CA VAL A 282 2.00 -17.90 -30.75
C VAL A 282 1.26 -19.22 -30.58
N THR A 283 1.72 -20.00 -29.61
CA THR A 283 1.09 -21.27 -29.29
C THR A 283 -0.16 -21.02 -28.45
N GLU A 284 -1.33 -21.45 -28.93
CA GLU A 284 -2.61 -21.26 -28.22
C GLU A 284 -2.57 -21.84 -26.79
N GLU A 285 -1.88 -22.98 -26.60
CA GLU A 285 -1.70 -23.58 -25.27
C GLU A 285 -0.95 -22.63 -24.31
N PHE A 286 0.12 -22.00 -24.79
CA PHE A 286 0.93 -21.09 -23.98
C PHE A 286 0.19 -19.78 -23.68
N LEU A 287 -0.48 -19.21 -24.67
CA LEU A 287 -1.33 -18.03 -24.47
C LEU A 287 -2.42 -18.31 -23.44
N ARG A 288 -3.10 -19.45 -23.55
CA ARG A 288 -4.16 -19.85 -22.62
C ARG A 288 -3.64 -20.09 -21.19
N ASP A 289 -2.46 -20.68 -21.00
CA ASP A 289 -1.86 -20.81 -19.66
C ASP A 289 -1.57 -19.44 -19.04
N CYS A 290 -1.03 -18.50 -19.83
CA CYS A 290 -0.80 -17.13 -19.39
C CYS A 290 -2.13 -16.44 -19.03
N GLU A 291 -3.14 -16.51 -19.91
CA GLU A 291 -4.48 -15.94 -19.68
C GLU A 291 -5.18 -16.54 -18.46
N TRP A 292 -4.97 -17.82 -18.16
CA TRP A 292 -5.54 -18.47 -16.99
C TRP A 292 -4.84 -18.06 -15.69
N ARG A 293 -3.50 -18.00 -15.72
CA ARG A 293 -2.66 -17.70 -14.55
C ARG A 293 -2.66 -16.22 -14.19
N ASP A 294 -2.48 -15.37 -15.20
CA ASP A 294 -2.24 -13.94 -15.10
C ASP A 294 -3.42 -13.20 -15.74
N ASN A 295 -4.61 -13.40 -15.15
CA ASN A 295 -5.92 -13.00 -15.69
C ASN A 295 -6.43 -11.62 -15.22
N LEU A 296 -5.56 -10.83 -14.58
CA LEU A 296 -5.91 -9.51 -14.05
C LEU A 296 -6.28 -8.55 -15.19
N PHE A 297 -7.24 -7.64 -14.98
CA PHE A 297 -7.70 -6.68 -15.99
C PHE A 297 -8.20 -7.35 -17.29
N PRO A 298 -9.35 -8.03 -17.27
CA PRO A 298 -9.91 -8.68 -18.46
C PRO A 298 -10.14 -7.69 -19.62
N SER A 299 -10.42 -6.43 -19.30
CA SER A 299 -10.67 -5.33 -20.24
C SER A 299 -9.48 -4.38 -20.41
N VAL A 300 -8.24 -4.80 -20.08
CA VAL A 300 -7.06 -3.94 -20.25
C VAL A 300 -7.00 -3.38 -21.67
N ASN A 301 -6.84 -2.05 -21.76
CA ASN A 301 -6.76 -1.38 -23.04
C ASN A 301 -5.29 -1.20 -23.43
N TRP A 302 -4.79 -2.11 -24.26
CA TRP A 302 -3.40 -2.05 -24.75
C TRP A 302 -3.14 -0.81 -25.64
N ARG A 303 -4.17 -0.08 -26.10
CA ARG A 303 -3.99 1.12 -26.92
C ARG A 303 -3.37 2.29 -26.18
N TYR A 304 -3.28 2.23 -24.85
CA TYR A 304 -2.50 3.20 -24.06
C TYR A 304 -1.00 3.15 -24.33
N TYR A 305 -0.52 2.09 -25.00
CA TYR A 305 0.88 1.93 -25.40
C TYR A 305 1.18 2.39 -26.84
N ILE A 306 0.20 2.97 -27.55
CA ILE A 306 0.40 3.55 -28.90
C ILE A 306 1.14 4.89 -28.77
#